data_AF-A0A6B3HB53-F1
#
_entry.id   AF-A0A6B3HB53-F1
#
_cell.length_a   1.000
_cell.length_b   1.000
_cell.length_c   1.000
_cell.angle_alpha   90.00
_cell.angle_beta   90.00
_cell.angle_gamma   90.00
#
_symmetry.space_group_name_H-M   'P 1'
#
loop_
_entity.id
_entity.type
_entity.pdbx_description
1 polymer ?
#
loop_
_entity_poly.entity_id
_entity_poly.type
_entity_poly.pdbx_seq_one_letter_code
_entity_poly.pdbx_strand_id
1 'polypeptide(L)'
;SESGAFTFHAGHGLSLYPIGAGERGTAWLKLTAQGRAGHGSKVNRDNAVTAVAAAAARIGEYEWPIRLTPTVRSAITEIAALHGITADLDDPGFDVAQLLAKLGPAATLVQNTIRNSSNPTMLDAGYKVNVIPGHATALIDGRTVPGGDEEFRETLDRLTGPLVS
;
A
#
# COMPACT_ATOMS: atom_id res chain seq x y z
N SER A 1 15.78 2.93 0.46
CA SER A 1 16.66 3.02 -0.72
C SER A 1 16.22 4.26 -1.44
N GLU A 2 17.10 5.26 -1.53
CA GLU A 2 16.82 6.44 -2.36
C GLU A 2 16.95 6.00 -3.82
N SER A 3 15.92 6.22 -4.63
CA SER A 3 15.93 5.91 -6.06
C SER A 3 16.01 7.21 -6.86
N GLY A 4 17.08 7.39 -7.61
CA GLY A 4 17.31 8.56 -8.46
C GLY A 4 18.71 8.53 -9.07
N ALA A 5 19.00 9.42 -10.02
CA ALA A 5 20.33 9.59 -10.62
C ALA A 5 20.88 8.32 -11.31
N PHE A 6 20.06 7.70 -12.15
CA PHE A 6 20.46 6.60 -13.01
C PHE A 6 19.84 6.76 -14.40
N THR A 7 20.40 6.12 -15.42
CA THR A 7 19.78 6.11 -16.75
C THR A 7 18.68 5.06 -16.79
N PHE A 8 17.44 5.51 -16.97
CA PHE A 8 16.28 4.64 -17.16
C PHE A 8 15.99 4.51 -18.65
N HIS A 9 16.01 3.29 -19.19
CA HIS A 9 15.69 3.03 -20.58
C HIS A 9 14.19 2.75 -20.74
N ALA A 10 13.45 3.72 -21.25
CA ALA A 10 11.98 3.67 -21.39
C ALA A 10 11.51 2.91 -22.65
N GLY A 11 12.43 2.33 -23.42
CA GLY A 11 12.15 1.69 -24.70
C GLY A 11 12.17 2.67 -25.88
N HIS A 12 12.11 2.14 -27.11
CA HIS A 12 12.06 2.93 -28.35
C HIS A 12 13.17 3.99 -28.52
N GLY A 13 14.34 3.77 -27.92
CA GLY A 13 15.45 4.73 -27.94
C GLY A 13 15.32 5.90 -26.96
N LEU A 14 14.25 5.94 -26.15
CA LEU A 14 14.04 6.97 -25.11
C LEU A 14 14.82 6.59 -23.85
N SER A 15 15.69 7.49 -23.40
CA SER A 15 16.39 7.38 -22.12
C SER A 15 16.00 8.55 -21.23
N LEU A 16 15.62 8.23 -19.99
CA LEU A 16 15.22 9.18 -18.97
C LEU A 16 16.27 9.21 -17.86
N TYR A 17 16.46 10.38 -17.26
CA TYR A 17 17.32 10.53 -16.09
C TYR A 17 16.49 11.10 -14.93
N PRO A 18 15.82 10.24 -14.14
CA PRO A 18 14.95 10.70 -13.06
C PRO A 18 15.76 11.36 -11.94
N ILE A 19 15.27 12.52 -11.51
CA ILE A 19 15.76 13.23 -10.33
C ILE A 19 14.73 13.06 -9.22
N GLY A 20 15.16 12.49 -8.09
CA GLY A 20 14.30 12.33 -6.92
C GLY A 20 13.95 13.69 -6.33
N ALA A 21 12.65 13.98 -6.22
CA ALA A 21 12.12 15.24 -5.66
C ALA A 21 11.41 15.05 -4.31
N GLY A 22 11.37 13.82 -3.82
CA GLY A 22 10.73 13.44 -2.56
C GLY A 22 10.58 11.93 -2.44
N GLU A 23 10.24 11.47 -1.24
CA GLU A 23 10.08 10.05 -0.92
C GLU A 23 8.72 9.83 -0.23
N ARG A 24 8.19 8.61 -0.32
CA ARG A 24 7.00 8.23 0.46
C ARG A 24 7.35 8.12 1.94
N GLY A 25 6.41 8.50 2.79
CA GLY A 25 6.47 8.27 4.23
C GLY A 25 6.45 6.78 4.55
N THR A 26 6.98 6.43 5.72
CA THR A 26 6.95 5.05 6.24
C THR A 26 6.00 5.01 7.44
N ALA A 27 5.02 4.11 7.40
CA ALA A 27 4.04 3.90 8.45
C ALA A 27 3.96 2.40 8.77
N TRP A 28 4.79 1.93 9.69
CA TRP A 28 4.78 0.53 10.11
C TRP A 28 3.79 0.33 11.25
N LEU A 29 2.98 -0.73 11.14
CA LEU A 29 1.99 -1.08 12.16
C LEU A 29 2.22 -2.49 12.68
N LYS A 30 1.95 -2.65 13.97
CA LYS A 30 1.82 -3.95 14.61
C LYS A 30 0.39 -4.13 15.07
N LEU A 31 -0.32 -5.01 14.38
CA LEU A 31 -1.65 -5.45 14.78
C LEU A 31 -1.54 -6.49 15.88
N THR A 32 -2.35 -6.35 16.92
CA THR A 32 -2.43 -7.31 18.02
C THR A 32 -3.89 -7.64 18.31
N ALA A 33 -4.22 -8.93 18.41
CA ALA A 33 -5.49 -9.36 18.98
C ALA A 33 -5.25 -10.22 20.22
N GLN A 34 -6.16 -10.08 21.18
CA GLN A 34 -6.28 -10.95 22.33
C GLN A 34 -7.53 -11.81 22.18
N GLY A 35 -7.46 -13.02 22.71
CA GLY A 35 -8.52 -14.00 22.64
C GLY A 35 -8.46 -14.96 23.83
N ARG A 36 -9.44 -15.86 23.88
CA ARG A 36 -9.51 -16.86 24.96
C ARG A 36 -8.73 -18.10 24.55
N ALA A 37 -7.66 -18.40 25.26
CA ALA A 37 -6.92 -19.65 25.05
C ALA A 37 -7.80 -20.87 25.35
N GLY A 38 -7.57 -21.98 24.64
CA GLY A 38 -8.37 -23.19 24.87
C GLY A 38 -7.97 -24.38 24.02
N HIS A 39 -8.66 -25.50 24.23
CA HIS A 39 -8.47 -26.71 23.43
C HIS A 39 -9.17 -26.57 22.07
N GLY A 40 -8.50 -26.96 20.99
CA GLY A 40 -8.97 -26.78 19.60
C GLY A 40 -10.28 -27.50 19.26
N SER A 41 -10.68 -28.51 20.04
CA SER A 41 -11.97 -29.20 19.87
C SER A 41 -13.17 -28.48 20.49
N LYS A 42 -12.96 -27.36 21.20
CA LYS A 42 -14.03 -26.61 21.87
C LYS A 42 -14.43 -25.41 21.02
N VAL A 43 -15.72 -25.10 21.00
CA VAL A 43 -16.23 -23.88 20.36
C VAL A 43 -15.61 -22.65 21.02
N ASN A 44 -15.03 -21.77 20.21
CA ASN A 44 -14.42 -20.53 20.67
C ASN A 44 -14.74 -19.41 19.68
N ARG A 45 -15.44 -18.38 20.17
CA ARG A 45 -15.80 -17.20 19.39
C ARG A 45 -14.80 -16.03 19.60
N ASP A 46 -13.89 -16.18 20.56
CA ASP A 46 -12.91 -15.17 20.97
C ASP A 46 -11.52 -15.60 20.49
N ASN A 47 -11.37 -15.81 19.18
CA ASN A 47 -10.15 -16.36 18.58
C ASN A 47 -9.24 -15.26 18.02
N ALA A 48 -8.09 -15.05 18.67
CA ALA A 48 -7.12 -14.04 18.27
C ALA A 48 -6.59 -14.25 16.84
N VAL A 49 -6.39 -15.50 16.42
CA VAL A 49 -5.90 -15.82 15.06
C VAL A 49 -6.89 -15.34 14.02
N THR A 50 -8.18 -15.67 14.20
CA THR A 50 -9.23 -15.26 13.27
C THR A 50 -9.37 -13.73 13.21
N ALA A 51 -9.28 -13.05 14.37
CA ALA A 51 -9.38 -11.60 14.43
C ALA A 51 -8.25 -10.90 13.65
N VAL A 52 -6.99 -11.24 13.91
CA VAL A 52 -5.84 -10.66 13.19
C VAL A 52 -5.86 -11.03 11.71
N ALA A 53 -6.13 -12.30 11.39
CA ALA A 53 -6.17 -12.74 9.99
C ALA A 53 -7.24 -11.98 9.19
N ALA A 54 -8.43 -11.77 9.76
CA ALA A 54 -9.48 -11.00 9.12
C ALA A 54 -9.11 -9.53 8.92
N ALA A 55 -8.43 -8.91 9.90
CA ALA A 55 -7.95 -7.53 9.77
C ALA A 55 -6.85 -7.41 8.71
N ALA A 56 -5.85 -8.29 8.75
CA ALA A 56 -4.78 -8.32 7.76
C ALA A 56 -5.31 -8.54 6.34
N ALA A 57 -6.28 -9.44 6.15
CA ALA A 57 -6.93 -9.66 4.86
C ALA A 57 -7.62 -8.40 4.35
N ARG A 58 -8.47 -7.75 5.17
CA ARG A 58 -9.12 -6.47 4.81
C ARG A 58 -8.12 -5.38 4.43
N ILE A 59 -6.98 -5.32 5.12
CA ILE A 59 -5.91 -4.35 4.82
C ILE A 59 -5.20 -4.68 3.51
N GLY A 60 -4.90 -5.95 3.25
CA GLY A 60 -4.24 -6.41 2.02
C GLY A 60 -5.10 -6.30 0.77
N GLU A 61 -6.43 -6.39 0.92
CA GLU A 61 -7.40 -6.24 -0.18
C GLU A 61 -7.81 -4.78 -0.42
N TYR A 62 -7.41 -3.84 0.44
CA TYR A 62 -7.85 -2.46 0.34
C TYR A 62 -7.16 -1.72 -0.81
N GLU A 63 -7.97 -1.30 -1.79
CA GLU A 63 -7.50 -0.43 -2.88
C GLU A 63 -7.45 1.03 -2.41
N TRP A 64 -6.23 1.54 -2.23
CA TRP A 64 -6.04 2.94 -1.88
C TRP A 64 -6.47 3.86 -3.02
N PRO A 65 -7.19 4.97 -2.72
CA PRO A 65 -7.56 5.94 -3.73
C PRO A 65 -6.34 6.67 -4.27
N ILE A 66 -6.46 7.19 -5.48
CA ILE A 66 -5.40 7.98 -6.11
C ILE A 66 -5.28 9.34 -5.41
N ARG A 67 -4.03 9.70 -5.08
CA ARG A 67 -3.62 10.94 -4.41
C ARG A 67 -2.37 11.46 -5.11
N LEU A 68 -2.57 12.20 -6.20
CA LEU A 68 -1.45 12.78 -6.96
C LEU A 68 -0.97 14.06 -6.28
N THR A 69 0.24 14.04 -5.73
CA THR A 69 0.89 15.25 -5.24
C THR A 69 1.30 16.15 -6.42
N PRO A 70 1.51 17.47 -6.21
CA PRO A 70 1.96 18.37 -7.29
C PRO A 70 3.19 17.84 -8.04
N THR A 71 4.18 17.30 -7.32
CA THR A 71 5.38 16.70 -7.90
C THR A 71 5.07 15.49 -8.79
N VAL A 72 4.20 14.59 -8.34
CA VAL A 72 3.81 13.39 -9.11
C VAL A 72 2.99 13.78 -10.33
N ARG A 73 2.11 14.79 -10.21
CA ARG A 73 1.37 15.35 -11.36
C ARG A 73 2.33 15.84 -12.43
N SER A 74 3.29 16.69 -12.07
CA SER A 74 4.30 17.18 -13.01
C SER A 74 5.09 16.04 -13.65
N ALA A 75 5.57 15.07 -12.87
CA ALA A 75 6.32 13.94 -13.40
C ALA A 75 5.50 13.12 -14.42
N ILE A 76 4.24 12.83 -14.10
CA ILE A 76 3.33 12.10 -14.99
C ILE A 76 3.11 12.87 -16.29
N THR A 77 2.82 14.17 -16.22
CA THR A 77 2.57 15.02 -17.40
C THR A 77 3.80 15.06 -18.31
N GLU A 78 4.99 15.27 -17.75
CA GLU A 78 6.23 15.35 -18.53
C GLU A 78 6.60 14.00 -19.16
N ILE A 79 6.49 12.89 -18.41
CA ILE A 79 6.73 11.56 -18.97
C ILE A 79 5.71 11.26 -20.09
N ALA A 80 4.43 11.56 -19.88
CA ALA A 80 3.40 11.37 -20.92
C ALA A 80 3.72 12.17 -22.19
N ALA A 81 4.15 13.43 -22.06
CA ALA A 81 4.51 14.28 -23.19
C ALA A 81 5.68 13.69 -24.00
N LEU A 82 6.69 13.09 -23.35
CA LEU A 82 7.80 12.41 -24.02
C LEU A 82 7.36 11.18 -24.83
N HIS A 83 6.23 10.58 -24.45
CA HIS A 83 5.59 9.49 -25.19
C HIS A 83 4.55 10.00 -26.22
N GLY A 84 4.43 11.32 -26.41
CA GLY A 84 3.45 11.93 -27.32
C GLY A 84 2.00 11.82 -26.81
N ILE A 85 1.81 11.64 -25.51
CA ILE A 85 0.50 11.48 -24.87
C ILE A 85 0.15 12.77 -24.14
N THR A 86 -1.01 13.34 -24.44
CA THR A 86 -1.59 14.42 -23.63
C THR A 86 -2.31 13.82 -22.42
N ALA A 87 -1.87 14.19 -21.22
CA ALA A 87 -2.49 13.79 -19.96
C ALA A 87 -3.20 14.99 -19.32
N ASP A 88 -4.53 15.00 -19.35
CA ASP A 88 -5.34 15.95 -18.60
C ASP A 88 -5.72 15.35 -17.24
N LEU A 89 -4.90 15.63 -16.22
CA LEU A 89 -5.08 15.09 -14.87
C LEU A 89 -6.22 15.77 -14.09
N ASP A 90 -6.90 16.74 -14.67
CA ASP A 90 -8.06 17.45 -14.09
C ASP A 90 -9.39 17.02 -14.72
N ASP A 91 -9.37 16.26 -15.81
CA ASP A 91 -10.56 15.65 -16.40
C ASP A 91 -11.17 14.61 -15.43
N PRO A 92 -12.45 14.75 -15.01
CA PRO A 92 -13.13 13.76 -14.16
C PRO A 92 -13.20 12.35 -14.76
N GLY A 93 -13.12 12.23 -16.09
CA GLY A 93 -13.06 10.96 -16.81
C GLY A 93 -11.64 10.39 -16.93
N PHE A 94 -10.62 11.08 -16.41
CA PHE A 94 -9.24 10.67 -16.55
C PHE A 94 -8.89 9.43 -15.73
N ASP A 95 -8.43 8.39 -16.42
CA ASP A 95 -7.97 7.15 -15.80
C ASP A 95 -6.44 7.09 -15.77
N VAL A 96 -5.89 7.37 -14.58
CA VAL A 96 -4.44 7.30 -14.34
C VAL A 96 -3.90 5.88 -14.59
N ALA A 97 -4.66 4.82 -14.29
CA ALA A 97 -4.20 3.45 -14.53
C ALA A 97 -4.05 3.18 -16.04
N GLN A 98 -5.00 3.66 -16.86
CA GLN A 98 -4.87 3.61 -18.32
C GLN A 98 -3.69 4.42 -18.83
N LEU A 99 -3.43 5.60 -18.26
CA LEU A 99 -2.24 6.37 -18.61
C LEU A 99 -0.96 5.57 -18.31
N LEU A 100 -0.83 5.04 -17.09
CA LEU A 100 0.35 4.26 -16.69
C LEU A 100 0.56 3.06 -17.63
N ALA A 101 -0.51 2.37 -18.04
CA ALA A 101 -0.39 1.29 -19.04
C ALA A 101 0.20 1.79 -20.37
N LYS A 102 -0.18 2.99 -20.83
CA LYS A 102 0.36 3.61 -22.06
C LYS A 102 1.81 4.08 -21.93
N LEU A 103 2.28 4.41 -20.72
CA LEU A 103 3.68 4.78 -20.47
C LEU A 103 4.64 3.57 -20.52
N GLY A 104 4.10 2.35 -20.50
CA GLY A 104 4.91 1.13 -20.56
C GLY A 104 5.93 1.07 -19.40
N PRO A 105 7.22 0.76 -19.67
CA PRO A 105 8.24 0.67 -18.62
C PRO A 105 8.37 1.94 -17.77
N ALA A 106 8.17 3.13 -18.36
CA ALA A 106 8.33 4.41 -17.67
C ALA A 106 7.31 4.60 -16.53
N ALA A 107 6.19 3.86 -16.53
CA ALA A 107 5.23 3.85 -15.43
C ALA A 107 5.87 3.47 -14.09
N THR A 108 6.90 2.62 -14.10
CA THR A 108 7.59 2.16 -12.88
C THR A 108 8.23 3.30 -12.08
N LEU A 109 8.53 4.43 -12.74
CA LEU A 109 9.09 5.62 -12.10
C LEU A 109 8.10 6.35 -11.18
N VAL A 110 6.79 6.18 -11.41
CA VAL A 110 5.74 6.95 -10.72
C VAL A 110 4.61 6.10 -10.13
N GLN A 111 4.41 4.85 -10.58
CA GLN A 111 3.28 4.01 -10.18
C GLN A 111 3.15 3.83 -8.66
N ASN A 112 4.28 3.82 -7.95
CA ASN A 112 4.31 3.62 -6.50
C ASN A 112 4.06 4.92 -5.72
N THR A 113 4.03 6.08 -6.37
CA THR A 113 3.89 7.40 -5.72
C THR A 113 2.50 8.01 -5.90
N ILE A 114 1.60 7.37 -6.64
CA ILE A 114 0.26 7.88 -6.92
C ILE A 114 -0.76 7.67 -5.80
N ARG A 115 -0.42 6.87 -4.79
CA ARG A 115 -1.32 6.48 -3.69
C ARG A 115 -0.55 5.92 -2.49
N ASN A 116 -1.23 5.91 -1.35
CA ASN A 116 -0.78 5.15 -0.18
C ASN A 116 -0.73 3.64 -0.49
N SER A 117 -0.01 2.88 0.32
CA SER A 117 -0.04 1.41 0.27
C SER A 117 0.07 0.81 1.65
N SER A 118 -0.54 -0.36 1.85
CA SER A 118 -0.48 -1.12 3.10
C SER A 118 -0.39 -2.60 2.79
N ASN A 119 0.72 -3.25 3.16
CA ASN A 119 0.94 -4.66 2.87
C ASN A 119 1.16 -5.44 4.17
N PRO A 120 0.36 -6.47 4.48
CA PRO A 120 0.71 -7.42 5.52
C PRO A 120 2.01 -8.16 5.15
N THR A 121 3.01 -8.10 6.03
CA THR A 121 4.33 -8.68 5.77
C THR A 121 4.70 -9.80 6.73
N MET A 122 4.09 -9.84 7.92
CA MET A 122 4.32 -10.89 8.92
C MET A 122 3.02 -11.26 9.64
N LEU A 123 2.91 -12.53 10.04
CA LEU A 123 1.82 -13.06 10.85
C LEU A 123 2.40 -14.07 11.85
N ASP A 124 2.04 -13.95 13.13
CA ASP A 124 2.53 -14.81 14.21
C ASP A 124 1.41 -15.16 15.19
N ALA A 125 1.17 -16.46 15.39
CA ALA A 125 0.23 -16.97 16.39
C ALA A 125 0.35 -18.49 16.60
N GLY A 126 0.11 -18.94 17.84
CA GLY A 126 -0.03 -20.36 18.16
C GLY A 126 1.30 -21.13 18.19
N TYR A 127 1.23 -22.35 18.72
CA TYR A 127 2.40 -23.22 18.84
C TYR A 127 2.06 -24.72 18.69
N LYS A 128 0.78 -25.10 18.76
CA LYS A 128 0.27 -26.46 18.55
C LYS A 128 -1.10 -26.41 17.88
N VAL A 129 -1.36 -27.31 16.94
CA VAL A 129 -2.61 -27.34 16.15
C VAL A 129 -3.87 -27.53 16.99
N ASN A 130 -3.77 -28.21 18.14
CA ASN A 130 -4.90 -28.47 19.04
C ASN A 130 -5.01 -27.45 20.18
N VAL A 131 -4.29 -26.33 20.11
CA VAL A 131 -4.34 -25.24 21.10
C VAL A 131 -4.74 -23.96 20.40
N ILE A 132 -5.84 -23.37 20.85
CA ILE A 132 -6.26 -22.02 20.46
C ILE A 132 -5.40 -21.04 21.25
N PRO A 133 -4.58 -20.19 20.59
CA PRO A 133 -3.75 -19.23 21.31
C PRO A 133 -4.57 -18.08 21.87
N GLY A 134 -4.10 -17.52 22.99
CA GLY A 134 -4.70 -16.33 23.59
C GLY A 134 -4.30 -15.02 22.91
N HIS A 135 -3.31 -15.02 22.02
CA HIS A 135 -2.86 -13.83 21.29
C HIS A 135 -2.45 -14.17 19.86
N ALA A 136 -2.49 -13.17 18.99
CA ALA A 136 -1.97 -13.20 17.63
C ALA A 136 -1.47 -11.81 17.24
N THR A 137 -0.48 -11.75 16.35
CA THR A 137 0.04 -10.48 15.82
C THR A 137 0.27 -10.51 14.32
N ALA A 138 0.19 -9.36 13.67
CA ALA A 138 0.62 -9.17 12.29
C ALA A 138 1.38 -7.85 12.15
N LEU A 139 2.35 -7.79 11.23
CA LEU A 139 3.04 -6.55 10.86
C LEU A 139 2.60 -6.09 9.49
N ILE A 140 2.36 -4.78 9.36
CA ILE A 140 1.96 -4.12 8.12
C ILE A 140 3.05 -3.13 7.71
N ASP A 141 3.56 -3.25 6.48
CA ASP A 141 4.38 -2.20 5.84
C ASP A 141 3.44 -1.22 5.13
N GLY A 142 3.24 -0.06 5.76
CA GLY A 142 2.53 1.08 5.22
C GLY A 142 3.47 2.10 4.59
N ARG A 143 3.05 2.68 3.47
CA ARG A 143 3.71 3.82 2.81
C ARG A 143 2.69 4.90 2.52
N THR A 144 3.00 6.12 2.93
CA THR A 144 2.12 7.28 2.73
C THR A 144 2.66 8.19 1.64
N VAL A 145 1.78 8.73 0.81
CA VAL A 145 2.13 9.88 -0.03
C VAL A 145 2.24 11.13 0.87
N PRO A 146 3.02 12.15 0.47
CA PRO A 146 3.07 13.41 1.21
C PRO A 146 1.67 13.98 1.48
N GLY A 147 1.35 14.22 2.76
CA GLY A 147 0.04 14.73 3.21
C GLY A 147 -1.05 13.66 3.36
N GLY A 148 -0.74 12.38 3.11
CA GLY A 148 -1.69 11.27 3.19
C GLY A 148 -1.78 10.58 4.56
N ASP A 149 -1.07 11.07 5.57
CA ASP A 149 -0.90 10.37 6.85
C ASP A 149 -2.21 10.22 7.64
N GLU A 150 -3.05 11.26 7.64
CA GLU A 150 -4.33 11.21 8.37
C GLU A 150 -5.34 10.28 7.70
N GLU A 151 -5.50 10.37 6.37
CA GLU A 151 -6.31 9.42 5.60
C GLU A 151 -5.83 7.98 5.81
N PHE A 152 -4.51 7.80 5.88
CA PHE A 152 -3.92 6.49 6.11
C PHE A 152 -4.32 5.92 7.47
N ARG A 153 -4.16 6.72 8.53
CA ARG A 153 -4.51 6.36 9.90
C ARG A 153 -5.99 6.02 10.03
N GLU A 154 -6.88 6.92 9.60
CA GLU A 154 -8.33 6.71 9.70
C GLU A 154 -8.81 5.47 8.93
N THR A 155 -8.23 5.25 7.75
CA THR A 155 -8.52 4.05 6.96
C THR A 155 -8.08 2.78 7.68
N LEU A 156 -6.87 2.76 8.25
CA LEU A 156 -6.39 1.58 8.96
C LEU A 156 -7.13 1.33 10.27
N ASP A 157 -7.54 2.37 11.00
CA ASP A 157 -8.40 2.21 12.19
C ASP A 157 -9.72 1.51 11.81
N ARG A 158 -10.36 1.96 10.73
CA ARG A 158 -11.59 1.35 10.21
C ARG A 158 -11.38 -0.09 9.76
N LEU A 159 -10.31 -0.39 9.05
CA LEU A 159 -10.03 -1.73 8.53
C LEU A 159 -9.61 -2.71 9.64
N THR A 160 -8.92 -2.23 10.66
CA THR A 160 -8.48 -3.02 11.81
C THR A 160 -9.68 -3.49 12.62
N GLY A 161 -10.65 -2.60 12.86
CA GLY A 161 -11.88 -2.94 13.57
C GLY A 161 -11.68 -3.14 15.08
N PRO A 162 -12.75 -3.46 15.83
CA PRO A 162 -12.75 -3.32 17.30
C PRO A 162 -12.00 -4.43 18.06
N LEU A 163 -11.64 -5.53 17.38
CA LEU A 163 -11.02 -6.71 18.01
C LEU A 163 -9.49 -6.72 17.90
N VAL A 164 -8.93 -5.73 17.21
CA VAL A 164 -7.50 -5.62 16.92
C VAL A 164 -7.06 -4.21 17.27
N SER A 165 -5.88 -4.09 17.85
CA SER A 165 -5.21 -2.83 18.19
C SER A 165 -3.86 -2.72 17.51
#